data_AF-A0AAF0TZV4-F1
#
_entry.id   AF-A0AAF0TZV4-F1
#
_cell.length_a   1.000
_cell.length_b   1.000
_cell.length_c   1.000
_cell.angle_alpha   90.00
_cell.angle_beta   90.00
_cell.angle_gamma   90.00
#
_symmetry.space_group_name_H-M   'P 1'
#
loop_
_entity.id
_entity.type
_entity.pdbx_description
1 polymer ?
#
loop_
_entity_poly.entity_id
_entity_poly.type
_entity_poly.pdbx_seq_one_letter_code
_entity_poly.pdbx_strand_id
1 'polypeptide(L)'
;MTIETDSLALKKMINKQWKVPWELIELIEDIRVKLHSMQRQVIHTFREGNTVTDALTNEVIDSQEKKEYHSFNELPANIRKCINIDKAQIPNLRIRTRKINIQ
;
A
#
# COMPACT_ATOMS: atom_id res chain seq x y z
N MET A 1 -5.26 -16.44 0.82
CA MET A 1 -4.70 -15.25 0.13
C MET A 1 -4.79 -14.08 1.10
N THR A 2 -3.67 -13.41 1.35
CA THR A 2 -3.57 -12.25 2.27
C THR A 2 -3.63 -10.95 1.49
N ILE A 3 -4.10 -9.88 2.13
CA ILE A 3 -4.04 -8.51 1.61
C ILE A 3 -2.96 -7.79 2.41
N GLU A 4 -2.05 -7.12 1.74
CA GLU A 4 -0.92 -6.45 2.37
C GLU A 4 -1.18 -4.95 2.47
N THR A 5 -0.77 -4.34 3.58
CA THR A 5 -0.83 -2.89 3.78
C THR A 5 0.35 -2.39 4.60
N ASP A 6 0.91 -1.25 4.22
CA ASP A 6 1.91 -0.54 5.02
C ASP A 6 1.29 0.32 6.13
N SER A 7 -0.03 0.46 6.15
CA SER A 7 -0.74 1.18 7.21
C SER A 7 -1.00 0.28 8.41
N LEU A 8 -0.07 0.31 9.38
CA LEU A 8 -0.24 -0.39 10.64
C LEU A 8 -1.52 0.05 11.37
N ALA A 9 -1.83 1.35 11.34
CA ALA A 9 -3.03 1.90 11.96
C ALA A 9 -4.29 1.28 11.37
N LEU A 10 -4.39 1.19 10.03
CA LEU A 10 -5.52 0.55 9.35
C LEU A 10 -5.68 -0.91 9.79
N LYS A 11 -4.59 -1.69 9.78
CA LYS A 11 -4.61 -3.08 10.23
C LYS A 11 -5.08 -3.21 11.68
N LYS A 12 -4.61 -2.34 12.58
CA LYS A 12 -5.00 -2.34 14.00
C LYS A 12 -6.48 -1.97 14.18
N MET A 13 -6.97 -1.00 13.42
CA MET A 13 -8.39 -0.62 13.41
C MET A 13 -9.28 -1.75 12.86
N ILE A 14 -8.92 -2.38 11.74
CA ILE A 14 -9.66 -3.52 11.18
C ILE A 14 -9.76 -4.66 12.19
N ASN A 15 -8.66 -4.98 12.88
CA ASN A 15 -8.61 -6.05 13.89
C ASN A 15 -9.27 -5.69 15.23
N LYS A 16 -9.98 -4.56 15.33
CA LYS A 16 -10.61 -4.05 16.57
C LYS A 16 -9.60 -3.84 17.73
N GLN A 17 -8.32 -3.68 17.41
CA GLN A 17 -7.27 -3.46 18.42
C GLN A 17 -7.18 -1.99 18.81
N TRP A 18 -7.46 -1.08 17.88
CA TRP A 18 -7.46 0.37 18.10
C TRP A 18 -8.86 0.95 17.88
N LYS A 19 -9.16 2.04 18.60
CA LYS A 19 -10.40 2.82 18.40
C LYS A 19 -10.38 3.47 17.02
N VAL A 20 -11.53 3.44 16.35
CA VAL A 20 -11.73 4.06 15.04
C VAL A 20 -12.30 5.46 15.26
N PRO A 21 -11.73 6.51 14.66
CA PRO A 21 -12.35 7.84 14.64
C PRO A 21 -13.77 7.77 14.05
N TRP A 22 -14.72 8.59 14.54
CA TRP A 22 -16.12 8.51 14.07
C TRP A 22 -16.23 8.56 12.55
N GLU A 23 -15.34 9.31 11.89
CA GLU A 23 -15.41 9.65 10.46
C GLU A 23 -15.12 8.44 9.59
N LEU A 24 -14.45 7.45 10.17
CA LEU A 24 -13.98 6.27 9.48
C LEU A 24 -14.72 5.01 9.93
N ILE A 25 -15.67 5.10 10.87
CA ILE A 25 -16.37 3.92 11.42
C ILE A 25 -17.05 3.14 10.30
N GLU A 26 -17.89 3.80 9.51
CA GLU A 26 -18.62 3.15 8.41
C GLU A 26 -17.67 2.49 7.41
N LEU A 27 -16.62 3.21 6.99
CA LEU A 27 -15.62 2.70 6.06
C LEU A 27 -14.89 1.47 6.62
N ILE A 28 -14.49 1.48 7.89
CA ILE A 28 -13.78 0.35 8.51
C ILE A 28 -14.71 -0.86 8.68
N GLU A 29 -15.99 -0.67 9.03
CA GLU A 29 -16.95 -1.78 9.08
C GLU A 29 -17.20 -2.37 7.70
N ASP A 30 -17.34 -1.55 6.66
CA ASP A 30 -17.46 -2.02 5.27
C ASP A 30 -16.25 -2.86 4.84
N ILE A 31 -15.04 -2.40 5.17
CA ILE A 31 -13.81 -3.17 4.91
C ILE A 31 -13.88 -4.52 5.63
N ARG A 32 -14.31 -4.57 6.89
CA ARG A 32 -14.41 -5.83 7.66
C ARG A 32 -15.43 -6.78 7.03
N VAL A 33 -16.60 -6.29 6.61
CA VAL A 33 -17.62 -7.10 5.93
C VAL A 33 -17.06 -7.70 4.64
N LYS A 34 -16.37 -6.90 3.82
CA LYS A 34 -15.73 -7.37 2.58
C LYS A 34 -14.62 -8.39 2.85
N LEU A 35 -13.78 -8.15 3.85
CA LEU A 35 -12.73 -9.10 4.24
C LEU A 35 -13.32 -10.44 4.70
N HIS A 36 -14.39 -10.39 5.48
CA HIS A 36 -15.10 -11.58 5.95
C HIS A 36 -15.75 -12.35 4.79
N SER A 37 -16.44 -11.66 3.87
CA SER A 37 -17.06 -12.31 2.71
C SER A 37 -16.04 -12.94 1.76
N MET A 38 -14.86 -12.33 1.65
CA MET A 38 -13.73 -12.83 0.86
C MET A 38 -12.93 -13.94 1.57
N GLN A 39 -13.15 -14.17 2.87
CA GLN A 39 -12.32 -15.03 3.73
C GLN A 39 -10.83 -14.66 3.65
N ARG A 40 -10.53 -13.36 3.60
CA ARG A 40 -9.16 -12.82 3.49
C ARG A 40 -8.75 -12.10 4.77
N GLN A 41 -7.45 -12.09 5.05
CA GLN A 41 -6.87 -11.35 6.17
C GLN A 41 -5.95 -10.24 5.67
N VAL A 42 -5.93 -9.14 6.42
CA VAL A 42 -5.00 -8.03 6.21
C VAL A 42 -3.76 -8.24 7.06
N ILE A 43 -2.59 -8.27 6.41
CA ILE A 43 -1.28 -8.32 7.05
C ILE A 43 -0.56 -6.98 6.87
N HIS A 44 0.28 -6.65 7.84
CA HIS A 44 1.11 -5.46 7.73
C HIS A 44 2.41 -5.81 7.00
N THR A 45 2.77 -5.02 5.99
CA THR A 45 4.06 -5.10 5.30
C THR A 45 4.88 -3.84 5.55
N PHE A 46 6.20 -3.95 5.40
CA PHE A 46 7.06 -2.77 5.46
C PHE A 46 6.78 -1.87 4.27
N ARG A 47 7.02 -0.57 4.44
CA ARG A 47 6.75 0.42 3.39
C ARG A 47 7.49 0.11 2.09
N GLU A 48 8.69 -0.43 2.19
CA GLU A 48 9.51 -0.88 1.08
C GLU A 48 8.83 -1.97 0.24
N GLY A 49 8.01 -2.82 0.86
CA GLY A 49 7.20 -3.84 0.19
C GLY A 49 5.94 -3.29 -0.48
N ASN A 50 5.51 -2.07 -0.15
CA ASN A 50 4.30 -1.45 -0.70
C ASN A 50 4.59 -0.51 -1.89
N THR A 51 5.79 -0.59 -2.48
CA THR A 51 6.27 0.36 -3.50
C THR A 51 5.37 0.42 -4.73
N VAL A 52 4.77 -0.71 -5.15
CA VAL A 52 3.86 -0.75 -6.31
C VAL A 52 2.57 0.02 -6.02
N THR A 53 1.99 -0.17 -4.84
CA THR A 53 0.79 0.54 -4.39
C THR A 53 1.06 2.05 -4.29
N ASP A 54 2.18 2.44 -3.66
CA ASP A 54 2.61 3.84 -3.56
C ASP A 54 2.77 4.48 -4.95
N ALA A 55 3.37 3.77 -5.92
CA ALA A 55 3.53 4.26 -7.28
C ALA A 55 2.19 4.47 -8.01
N LEU A 56 1.22 3.56 -7.82
CA LEU A 56 -0.14 3.69 -8.34
C LEU A 56 -0.88 4.87 -7.71
N THR A 57 -0.76 5.04 -6.39
CA THR A 57 -1.39 6.15 -5.67
C THR A 57 -0.83 7.50 -6.14
N ASN A 58 0.49 7.61 -6.30
CA ASN A 58 1.11 8.84 -6.81
C ASN A 58 0.62 9.19 -8.22
N GLU A 59 0.48 8.21 -9.12
CA GLU A 59 -0.06 8.45 -10.46
C GLU A 59 -1.49 9.02 -10.43
N VAL A 60 -2.35 8.53 -9.53
CA VAL A 60 -3.72 9.06 -9.37
C VAL A 60 -3.71 10.45 -8.75
N ILE A 61 -2.82 10.72 -7.79
CA ILE A 61 -2.68 12.06 -7.19
C ILE A 61 -2.23 13.08 -8.23
N ASP A 62 -1.26 12.70 -9.07
CA ASP A 62 -0.69 13.59 -10.08
C ASP A 62 -1.67 13.83 -11.24
N SER A 63 -2.37 12.79 -11.71
CA SER A 63 -3.32 12.91 -12.81
C SER A 63 -4.70 13.41 -12.40
N GLN A 64 -5.10 13.27 -11.13
CA GLN A 64 -6.44 13.53 -10.60
C GLN A 64 -7.57 12.80 -11.35
N GLU A 65 -7.24 11.79 -12.14
CA GLU A 65 -8.17 11.03 -12.97
C GLU A 65 -8.24 9.58 -12.49
N LYS A 66 -9.45 9.03 -12.52
CA LYS A 66 -9.63 7.60 -12.32
C LYS A 66 -9.16 6.87 -13.59
N LYS A 67 -8.05 6.14 -13.48
CA LYS A 67 -7.50 5.30 -14.57
C LYS A 67 -7.62 3.83 -14.20
N GLU A 68 -8.08 3.03 -15.15
CA GLU A 68 -8.16 1.57 -15.05
C GLU A 68 -7.24 0.97 -16.11
N TYR A 69 -6.33 0.10 -15.67
CA TYR A 69 -5.37 -0.57 -16.54
C TYR A 69 -5.72 -2.05 -16.63
N HIS A 70 -5.92 -2.54 -17.84
CA HIS A 70 -6.33 -3.93 -18.11
C HIS A 70 -5.15 -4.78 -18.60
N SER A 71 -4.08 -4.15 -19.06
CA SER A 71 -2.86 -4.84 -19.47
C SER A 71 -1.60 -4.23 -18.85
N PHE A 72 -0.57 -5.06 -18.70
CA PHE A 72 0.71 -4.61 -18.15
C PHE A 72 1.34 -3.50 -18.98
N ASN A 73 1.12 -3.48 -20.30
CA ASN A 73 1.72 -2.52 -21.22
C ASN A 73 1.07 -1.13 -21.13
N GLU A 74 -0.16 -1.03 -20.64
CA GLU A 74 -0.84 0.26 -20.42
C GLU A 74 -0.29 0.99 -19.19
N LEU A 75 0.39 0.28 -18.28
CA LEU A 75 0.90 0.88 -17.06
C LEU A 75 2.06 1.85 -17.36
N PRO A 76 2.11 3.00 -16.66
CA PRO A 76 3.25 3.90 -16.68
C PRO A 76 4.58 3.18 -16.39
N ALA A 77 5.67 3.67 -16.99
CA ALA A 77 6.97 3.00 -16.94
C ALA A 77 7.53 2.84 -15.51
N ASN A 78 7.28 3.83 -14.64
CA ASN A 78 7.62 3.77 -13.20
C ASN A 78 6.89 2.62 -12.50
N ILE A 79 5.59 2.45 -12.72
CA ILE A 79 4.79 1.38 -12.08
C ILE A 79 5.23 0.01 -12.61
N ARG A 80 5.43 -0.13 -13.93
CA ARG A 80 5.95 -1.36 -14.53
C ARG A 80 7.30 -1.76 -13.94
N LYS A 81 8.19 -0.79 -13.73
CA LYS A 81 9.48 -1.01 -13.08
C LYS A 81 9.30 -1.53 -11.65
N CYS A 82 8.42 -0.92 -10.85
CA CYS A 82 8.14 -1.37 -9.49
C CYS A 82 7.62 -2.82 -9.46
N ILE A 83 6.69 -3.17 -10.35
CA ILE A 83 6.16 -4.54 -10.47
C ILE A 83 7.26 -5.53 -10.84
N ASN A 84 8.15 -5.18 -11.77
CA ASN A 84 9.23 -6.07 -12.19
C ASN A 84 10.26 -6.31 -11.08
N ILE A 85 10.59 -5.28 -10.29
CA ILE A 85 11.47 -5.39 -9.12
C ILE A 85 10.83 -6.31 -8.06
N ASP A 86 9.54 -6.13 -7.81
CA ASP A 86 8.77 -6.94 -6.86
C ASP A 86 8.69 -8.41 -7.31
N LYS A 87 8.37 -8.66 -8.59
CA LYS A 87 8.40 -10.00 -9.19
C LYS A 87 9.76 -10.68 -9.12
N ALA A 88 10.83 -9.90 -9.26
CA ALA A 88 12.20 -10.39 -9.14
C ALA A 88 12.62 -10.62 -7.68
N GLN A 89 11.75 -10.31 -6.70
CA GLN A 89 12.01 -10.42 -5.26
C GLN A 89 13.27 -9.65 -4.85
N ILE A 90 13.56 -8.54 -5.55
CA ILE A 90 14.70 -7.69 -5.25
C ILE A 90 14.29 -6.76 -4.10
N PRO A 91 15.00 -6.79 -2.96
CA PRO A 91 14.65 -5.96 -1.82
C PRO A 91 14.82 -4.47 -2.16
N ASN A 92 13.78 -3.68 -1.89
CA ASN A 92 13.88 -2.22 -1.92
C ASN A 92 14.48 -1.75 -0.58
N LEU A 93 15.65 -1.13 -0.62
CA LEU A 93 16.32 -0.65 0.59
C LEU A 93 16.29 0.88 0.64
N ARG A 94 15.62 1.43 1.66
CA ARG A 94 15.63 2.85 1.93
C ARG A 94 16.79 3.23 2.85
N ILE A 95 17.89 3.69 2.28
CA ILE A 95 19.06 4.15 3.04
C ILE A 95 18.93 5.65 3.30
N ARG A 96 18.93 6.05 4.57
CA ARG A 96 19.04 7.46 4.98
C ARG A 96 20.45 7.73 5.49
N THR A 97 21.25 8.41 4.69
CA THR A 97 22.61 8.82 5.11
C THR A 97 22.51 10.05 6.01
N ARG A 98 23.06 9.98 7.23
CA ARG A 98 23.23 11.17 8.07
C ARG A 98 24.45 11.95 7.57
N LYS A 99 24.29 13.25 7.33
CA LYS A 99 25.43 14.14 7.11
C LYS A 99 26.16 14.29 8.44
N ILE A 100 27.41 13.84 8.51
CA ILE A 100 28.30 14.13 9.64
C ILE A 100 28.89 15.51 9.35
N ASN A 101 28.45 16.53 10.07
CA ASN A 101 29.15 17.81 10.08
C ASN A 101 30.41 17.62 10.92
N ILE A 102 31.57 17.65 10.26
CA ILE A 102 32.87 17.75 10.92
C ILE A 102 33.02 19.24 11.27
N GLN A 103 33.10 19.56 12.56
CA GLN A 103 33.40 20.89 13.08
C GLN A 103 34.86 21.24 12.88
#